data_AF-R0KVG4-F1
#
_entry.id   AF-R0KVG4-F1
#
_cell.length_a   1.000
_cell.length_b   1.000
_cell.length_c   1.000
_cell.angle_alpha   90.00
_cell.angle_beta   90.00
_cell.angle_gamma   90.00
#
_symmetry.space_group_name_H-M   'P 1'
#
loop_
_entity.id
_entity.type
_entity.pdbx_description
1 polymer ?
#
loop_
_entity_poly.entity_id
_entity_poly.type
_entity_poly.pdbx_seq_one_letter_code
_entity_poly.pdbx_strand_id
1 'polypeptide(L)'
;MNFLCLLPTILSTGIMNPNYTDIDTTYPNTINVKVAMYISNEGRQKYHDKMGDLGQNIESVKEKLMKALNQRADSDTSNKFSRFNFDIAVSTEMPNGINLNQCGLSLGDIEHHLNDAQAQDTDRHILLVYNCSSEPYEEHFIQRNLDYPLFTVDSKILCKTRNATFVDPEVPKFELVMANFLLKAAGCPFDNAVTITSEDGGDSGVMINYFIAKDSYEGIFKTSCGAFYQYN
;
A
#
# COMPACT_ATOMS: atom_id res chain seq x y z
N MET A 1 -66.24 -10.15 -3.01
CA MET A 1 -65.28 -11.26 -2.84
C MET A 1 -64.25 -11.15 -3.95
N ASN A 2 -63.05 -10.67 -3.64
CA ASN A 2 -61.86 -10.76 -4.50
C ASN A 2 -60.65 -10.74 -3.55
N PHE A 3 -60.04 -11.91 -3.38
CA PHE A 3 -58.78 -12.10 -2.66
C PHE A 3 -57.65 -11.75 -3.61
N LEU A 4 -56.88 -10.71 -3.30
CA LEU A 4 -55.61 -10.41 -3.94
C LEU A 4 -54.48 -10.82 -2.99
N CYS A 5 -53.71 -11.80 -3.44
CA CYS A 5 -52.56 -12.38 -2.75
C CYS A 5 -51.49 -11.32 -2.44
N LEU A 6 -51.11 -11.23 -1.16
CA LEU A 6 -49.87 -10.58 -0.72
C LEU A 6 -48.73 -11.61 -0.80
N LEU A 7 -47.71 -11.33 -1.61
CA LEU A 7 -46.42 -12.03 -1.56
C LEU A 7 -45.56 -11.43 -0.45
N PRO A 8 -44.81 -12.24 0.33
CA PRO A 8 -43.89 -11.71 1.33
C PRO A 8 -42.57 -11.28 0.68
N THR A 9 -42.18 -10.05 0.95
CA THR A 9 -40.86 -9.48 0.65
C THR A 9 -39.82 -10.17 1.54
N ILE A 10 -38.96 -11.01 0.96
CA ILE A 10 -37.81 -11.57 1.66
C ILE A 10 -36.69 -10.51 1.63
N LEU A 11 -36.51 -9.82 2.75
CA LEU A 11 -35.32 -9.03 3.04
C LEU A 11 -34.15 -9.99 3.28
N SER A 12 -33.32 -10.18 2.24
CA SER A 12 -32.02 -10.85 2.37
C SER A 12 -31.05 -9.91 3.06
N THR A 13 -31.01 -9.94 4.39
CA THR A 13 -29.89 -9.38 5.15
C THR A 13 -28.67 -10.28 4.94
N GLY A 14 -27.79 -9.89 4.03
CA GLY A 14 -26.47 -10.50 3.89
C GLY A 14 -25.66 -10.24 5.15
N ILE A 15 -25.65 -11.22 6.06
CA ILE A 15 -24.71 -11.25 7.18
C ILE A 15 -23.35 -11.59 6.57
N MET A 16 -22.51 -10.57 6.36
CA MET A 16 -21.09 -10.77 6.13
C MET A 16 -20.51 -11.46 7.37
N ASN A 17 -20.04 -12.69 7.19
CA ASN A 17 -19.36 -13.46 8.22
C ASN A 17 -17.94 -12.90 8.39
N PRO A 18 -17.57 -12.29 9.54
CA PRO A 18 -16.31 -11.58 9.67
C PRO A 18 -15.10 -12.48 9.97
N ASN A 19 -15.23 -13.81 9.92
CA ASN A 19 -14.16 -14.72 10.28
C ASN A 19 -14.03 -15.89 9.30
N TYR A 20 -13.52 -15.62 8.10
CA TYR A 20 -12.99 -16.68 7.24
C TYR A 20 -11.49 -16.45 7.02
N THR A 21 -10.68 -16.85 8.00
CA THR A 21 -9.27 -17.14 7.77
C THR A 21 -9.17 -18.61 7.36
N ASP A 22 -9.38 -18.90 6.08
CA ASP A 22 -8.93 -20.19 5.54
C ASP A 22 -7.42 -20.19 5.64
N ILE A 23 -6.88 -20.95 6.59
CA ILE A 23 -5.44 -21.17 6.67
C ILE A 23 -5.14 -22.16 5.55
N ASP A 24 -4.73 -21.65 4.39
CA ASP A 24 -4.29 -22.47 3.27
C ASP A 24 -3.04 -23.26 3.68
N THR A 25 -3.23 -24.49 4.11
CA THR A 25 -2.15 -25.41 4.53
C THR A 25 -1.21 -25.79 3.38
N THR A 26 -1.50 -25.38 2.15
CA THR A 26 -0.64 -25.62 0.99
C THR A 26 0.62 -24.75 1.00
N TYR A 27 0.58 -23.61 1.71
CA TYR A 27 1.71 -22.67 1.79
C TYR A 27 2.13 -22.45 3.25
N PRO A 28 3.13 -23.21 3.75
CA PRO A 28 3.55 -23.13 5.14
C PRO A 28 4.07 -21.74 5.56
N ASN A 29 4.47 -20.89 4.60
CA ASN A 29 5.05 -19.58 4.88
C ASN A 29 4.20 -18.46 4.28
N THR A 30 3.24 -17.91 5.04
CA THR A 30 2.52 -16.70 4.62
C THR A 30 3.17 -15.46 5.26
N ILE A 31 3.77 -14.62 4.44
CA ILE A 31 4.36 -13.32 4.81
C ILE A 31 3.21 -12.31 4.90
N ASN A 32 2.81 -12.01 6.13
CA ASN A 32 1.77 -11.03 6.43
C ASN A 32 2.38 -9.64 6.65
N VAL A 33 2.16 -8.73 5.72
CA VAL A 33 2.63 -7.34 5.78
C VAL A 33 1.49 -6.45 6.26
N LYS A 34 1.57 -5.98 7.51
CA LYS A 34 0.54 -5.13 8.13
C LYS A 34 0.85 -3.66 7.92
N VAL A 35 -0.12 -2.91 7.42
CA VAL A 35 -0.02 -1.50 7.06
C VAL A 35 -1.12 -0.70 7.78
N ALA A 36 -0.74 0.47 8.30
CA ALA A 36 -1.65 1.55 8.66
C ALA A 36 -1.46 2.72 7.69
N MET A 37 -2.51 3.06 6.97
CA MET A 37 -2.56 4.22 6.09
C MET A 37 -3.43 5.30 6.73
N TYR A 38 -2.88 6.48 6.90
CA TYR A 38 -3.59 7.63 7.45
C TYR A 38 -3.79 8.68 6.37
N ILE A 39 -5.03 9.15 6.22
CA ILE A 39 -5.40 10.21 5.29
C ILE A 39 -6.47 11.10 5.96
N SER A 40 -6.39 12.42 5.86
CA SER A 40 -7.45 13.28 6.42
C SER A 40 -8.78 13.08 5.70
N ASN A 41 -9.90 13.47 6.32
CA ASN A 41 -11.22 13.42 5.66
C ASN A 41 -11.23 14.27 4.38
N GLU A 42 -10.61 15.46 4.43
CA GLU A 42 -10.47 16.34 3.28
C GLU A 42 -9.55 15.74 2.20
N GLY A 43 -8.46 15.08 2.61
CA GLY A 43 -7.58 14.36 1.69
C GLY A 43 -8.28 13.20 1.00
N ARG A 44 -9.09 12.43 1.74
CA ARG A 44 -9.89 11.34 1.19
C ARG A 44 -10.94 11.84 0.21
N GLN A 45 -11.60 12.96 0.52
CA GLN A 45 -12.54 13.59 -0.40
C GLN A 45 -11.84 14.09 -1.67
N LYS A 46 -10.71 14.80 -1.52
CA LYS A 46 -9.92 15.28 -2.65
C LYS A 46 -9.40 14.14 -3.53
N TYR A 47 -8.99 13.03 -2.92
CA TYR A 47 -8.66 11.80 -3.65
C TYR A 47 -9.87 11.32 -4.45
N HIS A 48 -11.03 11.23 -3.79
CA HIS A 48 -12.25 10.73 -4.40
C HIS A 48 -12.67 11.54 -5.64
N ASP A 49 -12.64 12.87 -5.51
CA ASP A 49 -12.99 13.78 -6.59
C ASP A 49 -12.04 13.66 -7.80
N LYS A 50 -10.78 13.25 -7.59
CA LYS A 50 -9.76 13.13 -8.64
C LYS A 50 -9.67 11.72 -9.24
N MET A 51 -9.74 10.68 -8.41
CA MET A 51 -9.32 9.31 -8.75
C MET A 51 -10.38 8.25 -8.44
N GLY A 52 -11.52 8.62 -7.86
CA GLY A 52 -12.58 7.68 -7.48
C GLY A 52 -12.35 7.01 -6.12
N ASP A 53 -12.85 5.80 -5.93
CA ASP A 53 -12.81 5.16 -4.60
C ASP A 53 -11.39 4.73 -4.19
N LEU A 54 -10.89 5.32 -3.11
CA LEU A 54 -9.56 5.00 -2.56
C LEU A 54 -9.42 3.52 -2.18
N GLY A 55 -10.47 2.93 -1.60
CA GLY A 55 -10.45 1.53 -1.18
C GLY A 55 -10.30 0.58 -2.37
N GLN A 56 -11.08 0.81 -3.42
CA GLN A 56 -11.01 0.04 -4.67
C GLN A 56 -9.64 0.17 -5.34
N ASN A 57 -9.06 1.37 -5.37
CA ASN A 57 -7.74 1.58 -5.98
C ASN A 57 -6.63 0.91 -5.16
N ILE A 58 -6.68 0.97 -3.82
CA ILE A 58 -5.75 0.23 -2.95
C ILE A 58 -5.87 -1.27 -3.16
N GLU A 59 -7.11 -1.80 -3.18
CA GLU A 59 -7.37 -3.22 -3.37
C GLU A 59 -6.85 -3.72 -4.72
N SER A 60 -7.09 -2.96 -5.79
CA SER A 60 -6.57 -3.23 -7.13
C SER A 60 -5.04 -3.35 -7.15
N VAL A 61 -4.33 -2.38 -6.57
CA VAL A 61 -2.85 -2.42 -6.49
C VAL A 61 -2.39 -3.62 -5.66
N LYS A 62 -3.05 -3.87 -4.53
CA LYS A 62 -2.76 -4.99 -3.63
C LYS A 62 -2.87 -6.33 -4.36
N GLU A 63 -3.98 -6.57 -5.04
CA GLU A 63 -4.22 -7.81 -5.80
C GLU A 63 -3.22 -8.00 -6.93
N LYS A 64 -2.94 -6.95 -7.71
CA LYS A 64 -1.95 -6.98 -8.80
C LYS A 64 -0.56 -7.35 -8.26
N LEU A 65 -0.14 -6.71 -7.16
CA LEU A 65 1.16 -6.93 -6.54
C LEU A 65 1.27 -8.34 -5.93
N MET A 66 0.26 -8.77 -5.16
CA MET A 66 0.21 -10.12 -4.59
C MET A 66 0.27 -11.18 -5.68
N LYS A 67 -0.50 -11.02 -6.76
CA LYS A 67 -0.47 -11.92 -7.91
C LYS A 67 0.93 -12.00 -8.52
N ALA A 68 1.57 -10.85 -8.78
CA ALA A 68 2.91 -10.82 -9.36
C ALA A 68 3.97 -11.48 -8.46
N LEU A 69 3.95 -11.20 -7.15
CA LEU A 69 4.88 -11.79 -6.17
C LEU A 69 4.66 -13.31 -6.01
N ASN A 70 3.41 -13.75 -5.93
CA ASN A 70 3.07 -15.15 -5.73
C ASN A 70 3.34 -15.98 -7.00
N GLN A 71 3.04 -15.45 -8.19
CA GLN A 71 3.43 -16.08 -9.46
C GLN A 71 4.95 -16.25 -9.58
N ARG A 72 5.71 -15.25 -9.12
CA ARG A 72 7.17 -15.34 -9.09
C ARG A 72 7.65 -16.39 -8.08
N ALA A 73 7.04 -16.44 -6.90
CA ALA A 73 7.34 -17.48 -5.91
C ALA A 73 7.11 -18.89 -6.49
N ASP A 74 6.02 -19.11 -7.21
CA ASP A 74 5.71 -20.41 -7.85
C ASP A 74 6.76 -20.85 -8.86
N SER A 75 7.41 -19.90 -9.51
CA SER A 75 8.51 -20.16 -10.45
C SER A 75 9.87 -20.34 -9.78
N ASP A 76 10.02 -19.97 -8.49
CA ASP A 76 11.29 -19.99 -7.76
C ASP A 76 11.42 -21.23 -6.88
N THR A 77 12.42 -22.06 -7.16
CA THR A 77 12.70 -23.28 -6.38
C THR A 77 12.93 -23.06 -4.88
N SER A 78 13.43 -21.88 -4.49
CA SER A 78 13.77 -21.54 -3.11
C SER A 78 12.61 -20.95 -2.31
N ASN A 79 11.64 -20.33 -2.99
CA ASN A 79 10.55 -19.58 -2.37
C ASN A 79 9.14 -20.06 -2.76
N LYS A 80 9.00 -21.17 -3.50
CA LYS A 80 7.71 -21.74 -3.97
C LYS A 80 6.64 -22.02 -2.93
N PHE A 81 7.01 -22.03 -1.65
CA PHE A 81 6.08 -22.26 -0.54
C PHE A 81 5.74 -20.98 0.24
N SER A 82 6.23 -19.84 -0.24
CA SER A 82 5.97 -18.53 0.34
C SER A 82 4.79 -17.85 -0.36
N ARG A 83 3.95 -17.19 0.43
CA ARG A 83 2.85 -16.34 -0.05
C ARG A 83 2.89 -14.98 0.60
N PHE A 84 2.61 -13.95 -0.17
CA PHE A 84 2.47 -12.59 0.34
C PHE A 84 1.01 -12.27 0.57
N ASN A 85 0.72 -11.66 1.71
CA ASN A 85 -0.57 -11.09 2.05
C ASN A 85 -0.35 -9.70 2.66
N PHE A 86 -1.06 -8.69 2.13
CA PHE A 86 -0.99 -7.33 2.65
C PHE A 86 -2.29 -6.99 3.39
N ASP A 87 -2.19 -6.69 4.68
CA ASP A 87 -3.30 -6.23 5.50
C ASP A 87 -3.20 -4.71 5.66
N ILE A 88 -4.08 -3.97 4.97
CA ILE A 88 -4.02 -2.51 4.88
C ILE A 88 -5.24 -1.94 5.60
N ALA A 89 -5.00 -1.30 6.75
CA ALA A 89 -6.03 -0.51 7.43
C ALA A 89 -5.92 0.95 7.02
N VAL A 90 -6.99 1.50 6.44
CA VAL A 90 -7.10 2.93 6.11
C VAL A 90 -7.88 3.64 7.21
N SER A 91 -7.26 4.64 7.83
CA SER A 91 -7.86 5.45 8.89
C SER A 91 -7.93 6.92 8.49
N THR A 92 -9.08 7.54 8.80
CA THR A 92 -9.25 9.00 8.78
C THR A 92 -9.12 9.63 10.18
N GLU A 93 -8.97 8.80 11.21
CA GLU A 93 -8.65 9.24 12.56
C GLU A 93 -7.13 9.43 12.66
N MET A 94 -6.70 10.67 12.85
CA MET A 94 -5.29 11.04 12.86
C MET A 94 -4.64 10.72 14.22
N PRO A 95 -3.41 10.19 14.22
CA PRO A 95 -2.63 10.08 15.45
C PRO A 95 -2.46 11.46 16.10
N ASN A 96 -2.41 11.49 17.44
CA ASN A 96 -2.30 12.74 18.18
C ASN A 96 -1.10 13.56 17.72
N GLY A 97 -1.31 14.86 17.46
CA GLY A 97 -0.24 15.78 17.04
C GLY A 97 0.03 15.84 15.54
N ILE A 98 -0.63 15.02 14.72
CA ILE A 98 -0.42 14.99 13.26
C ILE A 98 -1.58 15.67 12.55
N ASN A 99 -1.26 16.65 11.68
CA ASN A 99 -2.23 17.28 10.80
C ASN A 99 -1.87 17.08 9.33
N LEU A 100 -2.47 16.08 8.68
CA LEU A 100 -2.21 15.78 7.26
C LEU A 100 -2.77 16.82 6.28
N ASN A 101 -3.56 17.80 6.75
CA ASN A 101 -3.97 18.95 5.94
C ASN A 101 -2.92 20.06 5.89
N GLN A 102 -1.95 20.04 6.81
CA GLN A 102 -0.85 20.99 6.86
C GLN A 102 0.43 20.28 6.48
N CYS A 103 0.94 20.59 5.30
CA CYS A 103 2.27 20.16 4.94
C CYS A 103 3.27 21.10 5.60
N GLY A 104 4.12 20.53 6.47
CA GLY A 104 5.22 21.27 7.07
C GLY A 104 6.11 21.88 5.98
N LEU A 105 6.82 22.94 6.30
CA LEU A 105 7.73 23.57 5.33
C LEU A 105 9.01 22.74 5.12
N SER A 106 9.23 21.68 5.92
CA SER A 106 10.45 20.88 5.89
C SER A 106 10.21 19.37 5.89
N LEU A 107 11.18 18.62 5.36
CA LEU A 107 11.21 17.15 5.46
C LEU A 107 11.32 16.68 6.93
N GLY A 108 11.91 17.51 7.80
CA GLY A 108 12.02 17.20 9.23
C GLY A 108 10.66 17.11 9.93
N ASP A 109 9.70 17.94 9.52
CA ASP A 109 8.32 17.88 10.04
C ASP A 109 7.64 16.57 9.61
N ILE A 110 7.84 16.15 8.36
CA ILE A 110 7.33 14.88 7.85
C ILE A 110 7.93 13.70 8.62
N GLU A 111 9.25 13.71 8.84
CA GLU A 111 9.93 12.68 9.63
C GLU A 111 9.42 12.64 11.08
N HIS A 112 9.16 13.80 11.70
CA HIS A 112 8.59 13.87 13.05
C HIS A 112 7.19 13.24 13.11
N HIS A 113 6.28 13.61 12.19
CA HIS A 113 4.96 12.99 12.11
C HIS A 113 5.03 11.47 11.88
N LEU A 114 5.98 10.99 11.07
CA LEU A 114 6.19 9.57 10.85
C LEU A 114 6.66 8.84 12.11
N ASN A 115 7.53 9.48 12.90
CA ASN A 115 7.97 8.95 14.19
C ASN A 115 6.81 8.88 15.18
N ASP A 116 5.99 9.93 15.26
CA ASP A 116 4.85 10.01 16.19
C ASP A 116 3.75 9.01 15.84
N ALA A 117 3.48 8.80 14.55
CA ALA A 117 2.54 7.78 14.08
C ALA A 117 3.04 6.36 14.43
N GLN A 118 4.33 6.06 14.20
CA GLN A 118 4.91 4.76 14.53
C GLN A 118 4.96 4.52 16.05
N ALA A 119 5.15 5.56 16.86
CA ALA A 119 5.12 5.43 18.31
C ALA A 119 3.74 5.03 18.85
N GLN A 120 2.66 5.36 18.11
CA GLN A 120 1.29 4.98 18.45
C GLN A 120 0.90 3.60 17.90
N ASP A 121 1.53 3.17 16.80
CA ASP A 121 1.33 1.85 16.19
C ASP A 121 2.69 1.22 15.85
N THR A 122 3.25 0.42 16.77
CA THR A 122 4.56 -0.22 16.60
C THR A 122 4.54 -1.46 15.71
N ASP A 123 3.35 -2.00 15.46
CA ASP A 123 3.19 -3.32 14.85
C ASP A 123 3.03 -3.24 13.33
N ARG A 124 2.66 -2.06 12.81
CA ARG A 124 2.39 -1.84 11.39
C ARG A 124 3.43 -0.96 10.72
N HIS A 125 3.53 -1.12 9.41
CA HIS A 125 4.16 -0.14 8.53
C HIS A 125 3.24 1.06 8.38
N ILE A 126 3.82 2.26 8.37
CA ILE A 126 3.03 3.50 8.35
C ILE A 126 3.10 4.12 6.96
N LEU A 127 1.95 4.55 6.43
CA LEU A 127 1.85 5.47 5.30
C LEU A 127 1.00 6.68 5.69
N LEU A 128 1.61 7.87 5.71
CA LEU A 128 0.90 9.14 5.84
C LEU A 128 0.60 9.71 4.45
N VAL A 129 -0.66 10.07 4.19
CA VAL A 129 -1.11 10.64 2.92
C VAL A 129 -1.52 12.09 3.13
N TYR A 130 -0.65 13.01 2.75
CA TYR A 130 -0.81 14.45 2.93
C TYR A 130 -1.73 15.08 1.88
N ASN A 131 -2.61 15.98 2.30
CA ASN A 131 -3.59 16.64 1.43
C ASN A 131 -3.03 17.80 0.57
N CYS A 132 -1.73 18.11 0.66
CA CYS A 132 -1.09 19.15 -0.15
C CYS A 132 -0.43 18.62 -1.43
N SER A 133 0.17 19.54 -2.20
CA SER A 133 1.04 19.21 -3.34
C SER A 133 2.39 18.68 -2.85
N SER A 134 2.97 17.75 -3.60
CA SER A 134 4.33 17.25 -3.40
C SER A 134 5.42 18.16 -3.99
N GLU A 135 5.03 19.17 -4.78
CA GLU A 135 5.94 20.09 -5.49
C GLU A 135 7.01 20.74 -4.60
N PRO A 136 6.73 21.19 -3.36
CA PRO A 136 7.77 21.76 -2.50
C PRO A 136 8.90 20.80 -2.14
N TYR A 137 8.72 19.50 -2.37
CA TYR A 137 9.68 18.44 -2.07
C TYR A 137 10.26 17.80 -3.33
N GLU A 138 10.00 18.34 -4.53
CA GLU A 138 10.40 17.74 -5.80
C GLU A 138 11.92 17.51 -5.90
N GLU A 139 12.72 18.46 -5.41
CA GLU A 139 14.19 18.33 -5.38
C GLU A 139 14.63 17.07 -4.62
N HIS A 140 13.94 16.70 -3.54
CA HIS A 140 14.24 15.49 -2.79
C HIS A 140 14.00 14.23 -3.63
N PHE A 141 12.89 14.17 -4.37
CA PHE A 141 12.57 13.02 -5.22
C PHE A 141 13.57 12.91 -6.37
N ILE A 142 13.94 14.03 -7.00
CA ILE A 142 14.96 14.07 -8.07
C ILE A 142 16.33 13.60 -7.54
N GLN A 143 16.78 14.12 -6.40
CA GLN A 143 18.06 13.73 -5.81
C GLN A 143 18.13 12.24 -5.46
N ARG A 144 16.98 11.64 -5.15
CA ARG A 144 16.85 10.19 -4.89
C ARG A 144 16.51 9.37 -6.12
N ASN A 145 16.40 10.00 -7.28
CA ASN A 145 16.00 9.36 -8.53
C ASN A 145 14.66 8.61 -8.39
N LEU A 146 13.68 9.24 -7.73
CA LEU A 146 12.33 8.70 -7.52
C LEU A 146 11.39 9.30 -8.56
N ASP A 147 10.68 8.44 -9.30
CA ASP A 147 9.67 8.86 -10.30
C ASP A 147 8.32 9.24 -9.66
N TYR A 148 8.23 9.15 -8.33
CA TYR A 148 6.99 9.30 -7.57
C TYR A 148 7.23 9.91 -6.19
N PRO A 149 6.23 10.60 -5.62
CA PRO A 149 6.39 11.35 -4.39
C PRO A 149 6.20 10.44 -3.16
N LEU A 150 7.15 9.56 -2.91
CA LEU A 150 7.21 8.72 -1.71
C LEU A 150 8.46 9.04 -0.90
N PHE A 151 8.26 9.60 0.28
CA PHE A 151 9.30 9.77 1.28
C PHE A 151 9.36 8.53 2.17
N THR A 152 10.54 7.93 2.32
CA THR A 152 10.74 6.71 3.12
C THR A 152 11.74 6.95 4.25
N VAL A 153 11.35 6.58 5.47
CA VAL A 153 12.20 6.55 6.67
C VAL A 153 12.22 5.13 7.25
N ASP A 154 13.32 4.44 7.00
CA ASP A 154 13.50 3.07 7.46
C ASP A 154 13.88 3.01 8.95
N SER A 155 13.25 2.10 9.71
CA SER A 155 13.69 1.73 11.06
C SER A 155 14.28 0.34 11.04
N LYS A 156 15.62 0.26 11.02
CA LYS A 156 16.34 -1.03 11.07
C LYS A 156 16.09 -1.81 12.36
N ILE A 157 15.78 -1.11 13.45
CA ILE A 157 15.56 -1.71 14.77
C ILE A 157 14.20 -2.38 14.84
N LEU A 158 13.14 -1.71 14.32
CA LEU A 158 11.77 -2.22 14.38
C LEU A 158 11.41 -3.09 13.18
N CYS A 159 12.24 -3.13 12.14
CA CYS A 159 11.90 -3.74 10.86
C CYS A 159 10.58 -3.19 10.28
N LYS A 160 10.28 -1.92 10.58
CA LYS A 160 9.14 -1.18 10.06
C LYS A 160 9.62 -0.06 9.15
N THR A 161 8.82 0.18 8.12
CA THR A 161 9.02 1.29 7.19
C THR A 161 7.95 2.33 7.48
N ARG A 162 8.37 3.58 7.50
CA ARG A 162 7.49 4.72 7.72
C ARG A 162 7.59 5.58 6.48
N ASN A 163 6.45 5.84 5.86
CA ASN A 163 6.40 6.45 4.56
C ASN A 163 5.42 7.60 4.55
N ALA A 164 5.71 8.61 3.74
CA ALA A 164 4.80 9.71 3.47
C ALA A 164 4.63 9.90 1.97
N THR A 165 3.41 10.17 1.57
CA THR A 165 3.04 10.54 0.20
C THR A 165 1.96 11.62 0.21
N PHE A 166 1.46 11.99 -0.96
CA PHE A 166 0.59 13.13 -1.16
C PHE A 166 -0.66 12.71 -1.94
N VAL A 167 -1.76 13.43 -1.79
CA VAL A 167 -3.04 13.19 -2.51
C VAL A 167 -2.97 13.63 -3.98
N ASP A 168 -1.90 14.29 -4.40
CA ASP A 168 -1.78 14.87 -5.73
C ASP A 168 -1.35 13.98 -6.92
N PRO A 169 -0.88 12.72 -6.78
CA PRO A 169 -0.48 11.94 -7.95
C PRO A 169 -1.69 11.58 -8.82
N GLU A 170 -1.50 11.60 -10.14
CA GLU A 170 -2.40 10.96 -11.09
C GLU A 170 -2.52 9.46 -10.79
N VAL A 171 -3.59 8.80 -11.25
CA VAL A 171 -3.84 7.36 -10.97
C VAL A 171 -2.60 6.48 -11.20
N PRO A 172 -1.84 6.61 -12.31
CA PRO A 172 -0.64 5.78 -12.51
C PRO A 172 0.43 6.01 -11.45
N LYS A 173 0.65 7.26 -11.06
CA LYS A 173 1.61 7.62 -10.01
C LYS A 173 1.15 7.11 -8.65
N PHE A 174 -0.15 7.14 -8.36
CA PHE A 174 -0.70 6.54 -7.14
C PHE A 174 -0.46 5.03 -7.09
N GLU A 175 -0.73 4.31 -8.19
CA GLU A 175 -0.46 2.87 -8.27
C GLU A 175 1.02 2.57 -8.02
N LEU A 176 1.92 3.41 -8.57
CA LEU A 176 3.37 3.28 -8.39
C LEU A 176 3.84 3.56 -6.96
N VAL A 177 3.35 4.65 -6.35
CA VAL A 177 3.58 4.99 -4.94
C VAL A 177 3.17 3.81 -4.06
N MET A 178 1.95 3.32 -4.26
CA MET A 178 1.37 2.28 -3.41
C MET A 178 2.11 0.96 -3.58
N ALA A 179 2.45 0.57 -4.80
CA ALA A 179 3.20 -0.66 -5.07
C ALA A 179 4.61 -0.65 -4.48
N ASN A 180 5.35 0.46 -4.68
CA ASN A 180 6.69 0.60 -4.11
C ASN A 180 6.65 0.66 -2.57
N PHE A 181 5.67 1.36 -2.00
CA PHE A 181 5.44 1.35 -0.56
C PHE A 181 5.18 -0.05 -0.01
N LEU A 182 4.28 -0.83 -0.64
CA LEU A 182 3.99 -2.20 -0.21
C LEU A 182 5.23 -3.11 -0.33
N LEU A 183 6.02 -2.96 -1.40
CA LEU A 183 7.28 -3.71 -1.54
C LEU A 183 8.30 -3.32 -0.47
N LYS A 184 8.44 -2.03 -0.17
CA LYS A 184 9.25 -1.53 0.95
C LYS A 184 8.78 -2.14 2.28
N ALA A 185 7.47 -2.15 2.52
CA ALA A 185 6.88 -2.77 3.70
C ALA A 185 7.15 -4.28 3.77
N ALA A 186 7.18 -4.97 2.63
CA ALA A 186 7.60 -6.37 2.54
C ALA A 186 9.11 -6.59 2.74
N GLY A 187 9.92 -5.53 2.91
CA GLY A 187 11.37 -5.62 3.13
C GLY A 187 12.21 -5.52 1.86
N CYS A 188 11.65 -5.08 0.73
CA CYS A 188 12.42 -4.75 -0.46
C CYS A 188 13.38 -3.59 -0.15
N PRO A 189 14.70 -3.71 -0.37
CA PRO A 189 15.64 -2.64 -0.06
C PRO A 189 15.68 -1.54 -1.15
N PHE A 190 15.12 -1.78 -2.34
CA PHE A 190 15.20 -0.88 -3.49
C PHE A 190 14.08 0.14 -3.46
N ASP A 191 14.41 1.39 -3.79
CA ASP A 191 13.44 2.48 -3.87
C ASP A 191 12.47 2.24 -5.04
N ASN A 192 12.95 2.22 -6.29
CA ASN A 192 12.11 1.98 -7.48
C ASN A 192 11.99 0.48 -7.83
N ALA A 193 11.40 -0.30 -6.93
CA ALA A 193 11.20 -1.73 -7.12
C ALA A 193 10.16 -2.06 -8.21
N VAL A 194 9.24 -1.14 -8.45
CA VAL A 194 8.29 -1.13 -9.57
C VAL A 194 8.49 0.17 -10.32
N THR A 195 8.50 0.10 -11.64
CA THR A 195 8.54 1.26 -12.54
C THR A 195 7.35 1.21 -13.49
N ILE A 196 6.90 2.37 -13.96
CA ILE A 196 5.92 2.46 -15.04
C ILE A 196 6.70 2.55 -16.35
N THR A 197 6.30 1.75 -17.33
CA THR A 197 6.75 1.93 -18.71
C THR A 197 5.53 2.32 -19.53
N SER A 198 5.61 3.46 -20.22
CA SER A 198 4.59 3.82 -21.22
C SER A 198 4.94 3.08 -22.51
N GLU A 199 4.06 2.20 -22.98
CA GLU A 199 4.18 1.67 -24.34
C GLU A 199 3.62 2.72 -25.31
N ASP A 200 4.49 3.25 -26.19
CA ASP A 200 4.10 4.14 -27.29
C ASP A 200 3.36 3.31 -28.36
N GLY A 201 2.06 3.11 -28.14
CA GLY A 201 1.17 2.37 -29.03
C GLY A 201 -0.18 3.05 -29.12
N GLY A 202 -0.26 4.12 -29.91
CA GLY A 202 -1.44 4.87 -30.38
C GLY A 202 -2.80 4.59 -29.71
N ASP A 203 -3.40 5.64 -29.14
CA ASP A 203 -4.75 5.71 -28.54
C ASP A 203 -5.07 4.73 -27.39
N SER A 204 -4.18 3.78 -27.09
CA SER A 204 -4.30 2.86 -25.96
C SER A 204 -3.62 3.50 -24.77
N GLY A 205 -4.40 3.87 -23.73
CA GLY A 205 -3.90 4.60 -22.56
C GLY A 205 -2.68 3.97 -21.86
N VAL A 206 -2.11 4.69 -20.89
CA VAL A 206 -0.93 4.27 -20.11
C VAL A 206 -1.16 2.89 -19.49
N MET A 207 -0.54 1.85 -20.06
CA MET A 207 -0.51 0.52 -19.46
C MET A 207 0.57 0.47 -18.38
N ILE A 208 0.17 0.17 -17.15
CA ILE A 208 1.08 0.06 -16.02
C ILE A 208 1.48 -1.41 -15.87
N ASN A 209 2.67 -1.73 -16.38
CA ASN A 209 3.26 -3.05 -16.19
C ASN A 209 4.08 -3.09 -14.90
N TYR A 210 3.74 -4.00 -13.98
CA TYR A 210 4.45 -4.19 -12.72
C TYR A 210 5.69 -5.05 -12.94
N PHE A 211 6.81 -4.41 -13.26
CA PHE A 211 8.09 -5.11 -13.33
C PHE A 211 8.76 -5.09 -11.96
N ILE A 212 8.58 -6.16 -11.19
CA ILE A 212 9.34 -6.37 -9.96
C ILE A 212 10.73 -6.85 -10.36
N ALA A 213 11.74 -6.01 -10.17
CA ALA A 213 13.13 -6.37 -10.48
C ALA A 213 13.55 -7.64 -9.72
N LYS A 214 14.38 -8.48 -10.34
CA LYS A 214 14.82 -9.75 -9.73
C LYS A 214 15.47 -9.53 -8.37
N ASP A 215 16.33 -8.53 -8.29
CA ASP A 215 17.04 -8.21 -7.06
C ASP A 215 16.08 -7.70 -5.99
N SER A 216 15.01 -6.98 -6.36
CA SER A 216 13.96 -6.55 -5.44
C SER A 216 13.21 -7.72 -4.81
N TYR A 217 12.83 -8.71 -5.62
CA TYR A 217 12.19 -9.92 -5.13
C TYR A 217 13.11 -10.73 -4.21
N GLU A 218 14.36 -10.97 -4.63
CA GLU A 218 15.32 -11.71 -3.80
C GLU A 218 15.69 -10.93 -2.52
N GLY A 219 15.72 -9.59 -2.60
CA GLY A 219 16.00 -8.71 -1.48
C GLY A 219 15.00 -8.85 -0.34
N ILE A 220 13.73 -9.08 -0.66
CA ILE A 220 12.69 -9.34 0.36
C ILE A 220 13.08 -10.52 1.26
N PHE A 221 13.56 -11.63 0.69
CA PHE A 221 13.92 -12.83 1.46
C PHE A 221 15.31 -12.78 2.09
N LYS A 222 16.22 -11.95 1.57
CA LYS A 222 17.61 -11.84 2.05
C LYS A 222 17.77 -10.87 3.22
N THR A 223 16.82 -9.98 3.48
CA THR A 223 16.93 -9.02 4.59
C THR A 223 16.61 -9.69 5.92
N SER A 224 17.31 -9.27 6.99
CA SER A 224 17.04 -9.73 8.36
C SER A 224 15.59 -9.46 8.81
N CYS A 225 14.95 -8.45 8.23
CA CYS A 225 13.54 -8.14 8.44
C CYS A 225 12.61 -9.07 7.67
N GLY A 226 12.98 -9.48 6.44
CA GLY A 226 12.26 -10.52 5.69
C GLY A 226 12.27 -11.88 6.39
N ALA A 227 13.39 -12.24 7.03
CA ALA A 227 13.48 -13.43 7.87
C ALA A 227 12.55 -13.33 9.10
N PHE A 228 12.31 -12.14 9.65
CA PHE A 228 11.42 -11.93 10.79
C PHE A 228 9.94 -12.27 10.48
N TYR A 229 9.53 -12.14 9.23
CA TYR A 229 8.19 -12.52 8.75
C TYR A 229 8.01 -14.02 8.50
N GLN A 230 9.09 -14.81 8.51
CA GLN A 230 8.98 -16.27 8.31
C GLN A 230 8.76 -17.05 9.62
N TYR A 231 8.95 -16.40 10.78
CA TYR A 231 8.91 -17.05 12.09
C TYR A 231 7.84 -16.50 13.03
N ASN A 232 7.01 -15.56 12.60
CA ASN A 232 5.88 -14.99 13.36
C ASN A 232 4.60 -15.02 12.51
#